data_AF-X1PCA6-F1
#
_entry.id   AF-X1PCA6-F1
#
_cell.length_a   1.000
_cell.length_b   1.000
_cell.length_c   1.000
_cell.angle_alpha   90.00
_cell.angle_beta   90.00
_cell.angle_gamma   90.00
#
_symmetry.space_group_name_H-M   'P 1'
#
loop_
_entity.id
_entity.type
_entity.pdbx_description
1 polymer ?
#
loop_
_entity_poly.entity_id
_entity_poly.type
_entity_poly.pdbx_seq_one_letter_code
_entity_poly.pdbx_strand_id
1 'polypeptide(L)'
;MEKEEYKNDKDTDKKTIISQYVLENLLDIDIEKVKDPEKIVSSLRDEIARHNYYYYIKDNPIISDHQYDMLLRNLSMLEKKYPELIIEDSPTQRIGAPLEGGFSTVEHGERMLSLQDALKDF
;
A
#
# COMPACT_ATOMS: atom_id res chain seq x y z
N MET A 1 -40.98 10.00 8.27
CA MET A 1 -40.35 8.72 8.69
C MET A 1 -39.91 8.01 7.43
N GLU A 2 -38.66 8.26 7.01
CA GLU A 2 -38.03 7.54 5.90
C GLU A 2 -37.61 6.15 6.39
N LYS A 3 -37.84 5.16 5.52
CA LYS A 3 -37.49 3.77 5.75
C LYS A 3 -36.03 3.58 5.34
N GLU A 4 -35.15 3.29 6.29
CA GLU A 4 -33.82 2.76 5.97
C GLU A 4 -33.96 1.29 5.54
N GLU A 5 -33.80 1.04 4.24
CA GLU A 5 -33.62 -0.31 3.71
C GLU A 5 -32.23 -0.83 4.09
N TYR A 6 -32.14 -1.67 5.12
CA TYR A 6 -31.01 -2.57 5.33
C TYR A 6 -31.01 -3.61 4.19
N LYS A 7 -30.24 -3.35 3.13
CA LYS A 7 -29.95 -4.33 2.08
C LYS A 7 -28.50 -4.81 2.16
N ASN A 8 -28.39 -6.12 2.42
CA ASN A 8 -27.34 -7.07 2.03
C ASN A 8 -26.09 -7.21 2.91
N ASP A 9 -26.24 -7.97 4.00
CA ASP A 9 -25.17 -8.39 4.92
C ASP A 9 -24.60 -9.80 4.63
N LYS A 10 -24.77 -10.34 3.41
CA LYS A 10 -24.24 -11.67 3.02
C LYS A 10 -23.16 -11.63 1.95
N ASP A 11 -23.01 -10.49 1.27
CA ASP A 11 -22.02 -10.30 0.21
C ASP A 11 -20.71 -9.72 0.76
N THR A 12 -20.81 -8.88 1.79
CA THR A 12 -19.68 -8.33 2.56
C THR A 12 -18.87 -9.42 3.23
N ASP A 13 -19.50 -10.36 3.93
CA ASP A 13 -18.81 -11.47 4.60
C ASP A 13 -18.04 -12.36 3.62
N LYS A 14 -18.65 -12.71 2.48
CA LYS A 14 -17.98 -13.52 1.45
C LYS A 14 -16.79 -12.77 0.85
N LYS A 15 -16.94 -11.47 0.58
CA LYS A 15 -15.88 -10.63 0.01
C LYS A 15 -14.70 -10.48 0.98
N THR A 16 -14.99 -10.36 2.28
CA THR A 16 -13.97 -10.33 3.35
C THR A 16 -13.25 -11.66 3.47
N ILE A 17 -13.98 -12.79 3.49
CA ILE A 17 -13.38 -14.13 3.56
C ILE A 17 -12.51 -14.42 2.34
N ILE A 18 -12.96 -14.07 1.14
CA ILE A 18 -12.18 -14.25 -0.09
C ILE A 18 -10.92 -13.37 -0.05
N SER A 19 -11.02 -12.12 0.37
CA SER A 19 -9.89 -11.21 0.47
C SER A 19 -8.84 -11.69 1.49
N GLN A 20 -9.28 -12.21 2.63
CA GLN A 20 -8.40 -12.79 3.64
C GLN A 20 -7.68 -14.04 3.11
N TYR A 21 -8.40 -14.94 2.44
CA TYR A 21 -7.80 -16.14 1.84
C TYR A 21 -6.77 -15.78 0.77
N VAL A 22 -7.07 -14.81 -0.09
CA VAL A 22 -6.12 -14.34 -1.12
C VAL A 22 -4.87 -13.76 -0.47
N LEU A 23 -5.02 -12.92 0.55
CA LEU A 23 -3.90 -12.36 1.31
C LEU A 23 -3.00 -13.45 1.89
N GLU A 24 -3.57 -14.46 2.56
CA GLU A 24 -2.81 -15.57 3.15
C GLU A 24 -2.03 -16.36 2.09
N ASN A 25 -2.63 -16.65 0.94
CA ASN A 25 -1.92 -17.34 -0.15
C ASN A 25 -0.78 -16.50 -0.75
N LEU A 26 -0.91 -15.17 -0.78
CA LEU A 26 0.13 -14.28 -1.28
C LEU A 26 1.28 -14.08 -0.29
N LEU A 27 1.01 -14.22 1.02
CA LEU A 27 2.03 -14.16 2.07
C LEU A 27 2.92 -15.41 2.05
N ASP A 28 2.32 -16.59 1.87
CA ASP A 28 3.01 -17.89 1.89
C ASP A 28 3.39 -18.41 0.49
N ILE A 29 3.49 -17.52 -0.49
CA ILE A 29 3.76 -17.92 -1.87
C ILE A 29 5.17 -18.50 -2.06
N ASP A 30 5.24 -19.67 -2.68
CA ASP A 30 6.50 -20.28 -3.09
C ASP A 30 6.95 -19.73 -4.45
N ILE A 31 7.86 -18.76 -4.42
CA ILE A 31 8.41 -18.05 -5.59
C ILE A 31 9.10 -19.02 -6.58
N GLU A 32 9.51 -20.20 -6.13
CA GLU A 32 10.10 -21.23 -6.99
C GLU A 32 9.07 -22.05 -7.77
N LYS A 33 7.81 -22.10 -7.30
CA LYS A 33 6.75 -22.91 -7.91
C LYS A 33 5.66 -22.09 -8.61
N VAL A 34 5.90 -20.79 -8.81
CA VAL A 34 4.94 -19.92 -9.49
C VAL A 34 4.81 -20.32 -10.96
N LYS A 35 3.62 -20.77 -11.35
CA LYS A 35 3.30 -21.14 -12.74
C LYS A 35 3.05 -19.95 -13.65
N ASP A 36 2.50 -18.86 -13.10
CA ASP A 36 2.09 -17.66 -13.84
C ASP A 36 2.52 -16.42 -13.05
N PRO A 37 3.77 -15.96 -13.25
CA PRO A 37 4.34 -14.87 -12.45
C PRO A 37 3.66 -13.53 -12.74
N GLU A 38 3.18 -13.29 -13.95
CA GLU A 38 2.44 -12.08 -14.33
C GLU A 38 1.19 -11.89 -13.48
N LYS A 39 0.35 -12.93 -13.38
CA LYS A 39 -0.87 -12.87 -12.56
C LYS A 39 -0.60 -12.64 -11.09
N ILE A 40 0.44 -13.29 -10.56
CA ILE A 40 0.83 -13.16 -9.16
C ILE A 40 1.35 -11.75 -8.88
N VAL A 41 2.22 -11.22 -9.74
CA VAL A 41 2.75 -9.85 -9.62
C VAL A 41 1.61 -8.84 -9.66
N SER A 42 0.65 -9.00 -10.59
CA SER A 42 -0.55 -8.14 -10.64
C SER A 42 -1.35 -8.22 -9.33
N SER A 43 -1.57 -9.43 -8.82
CA SER A 43 -2.35 -9.65 -7.59
C SER A 43 -1.66 -9.03 -6.37
N LEU A 44 -0.34 -9.14 -6.27
CA LEU A 44 0.46 -8.51 -5.21
C LEU A 44 0.38 -6.98 -5.31
N ARG A 45 0.47 -6.41 -6.52
CA ARG A 45 0.34 -4.96 -6.73
C ARG A 45 -1.04 -4.46 -6.32
N ASP A 46 -2.10 -5.17 -6.72
CA ASP A 46 -3.48 -4.82 -6.40
C ASP A 46 -3.73 -4.86 -4.89
N GLU A 47 -3.27 -5.91 -4.21
CA GLU A 47 -3.39 -5.97 -2.75
C GLU A 47 -2.56 -4.88 -2.07
N ILE A 48 -1.31 -4.66 -2.45
CA ILE A 48 -0.50 -3.57 -1.87
C ILE A 48 -1.19 -2.21 -2.08
N ALA A 49 -1.73 -1.93 -3.27
CA ALA A 49 -2.47 -0.71 -3.57
C ALA A 49 -3.73 -0.58 -2.70
N ARG A 50 -4.46 -1.68 -2.49
CA ARG A 50 -5.62 -1.73 -1.60
C ARG A 50 -5.21 -1.38 -0.17
N HIS A 51 -4.17 -2.00 0.36
CA HIS A 51 -3.68 -1.73 1.72
C HIS A 51 -3.16 -0.30 1.88
N ASN A 52 -2.46 0.23 0.87
CA ASN A 52 -2.04 1.63 0.85
C ASN A 52 -3.25 2.58 0.91
N TYR A 53 -4.33 2.30 0.19
CA TYR A 53 -5.55 3.11 0.26
C TYR A 53 -6.16 3.09 1.67
N TYR A 54 -6.23 1.92 2.31
CA TYR A 54 -6.75 1.81 3.67
C TYR A 54 -5.87 2.51 4.71
N TYR A 55 -4.54 2.45 4.53
CA TYR A 55 -3.58 3.13 5.39
C TYR A 55 -3.62 4.65 5.20
N TYR A 56 -3.41 5.15 3.98
CA TYR A 56 -3.24 6.59 3.71
C TYR A 56 -4.55 7.36 3.55
N ILE A 57 -5.61 6.76 3.00
CA ILE A 57 -6.85 7.47 2.67
C ILE A 57 -7.94 7.22 3.70
N LYS A 58 -8.02 6.01 4.25
CA LYS A 58 -9.06 5.64 5.23
C LYS A 58 -8.61 5.74 6.68
N ASP A 59 -7.32 5.92 6.94
CA ASP A 59 -6.74 5.91 8.29
C ASP A 59 -7.22 4.68 9.10
N ASN A 60 -7.38 3.55 8.40
CA ASN A 60 -7.92 2.31 8.94
C ASN A 60 -7.16 1.12 8.34
N PRO A 61 -5.91 0.87 8.78
CA PRO A 61 -5.11 -0.23 8.27
C PRO A 61 -5.76 -1.57 8.56
N ILE A 62 -5.90 -2.38 7.51
CA ILE A 62 -6.57 -3.70 7.59
C ILE A 62 -5.58 -4.87 7.75
N ILE A 63 -4.28 -4.60 7.60
CA ILE A 63 -3.20 -5.56 7.85
C ILE A 63 -2.12 -4.93 8.73
N SER A 64 -1.33 -5.79 9.37
CA SER A 64 -0.14 -5.37 10.12
C SER A 64 1.02 -4.97 9.19
N ASP A 65 1.91 -4.13 9.71
CA ASP A 65 3.14 -3.72 9.01
C ASP A 65 3.96 -4.93 8.56
N HIS A 66 4.06 -5.98 9.39
CA HIS A 66 4.75 -7.22 9.03
C HIS A 66 4.15 -7.91 7.79
N GLN A 67 2.82 -7.96 7.70
CA GLN A 67 2.15 -8.55 6.53
C GLN A 67 2.38 -7.69 5.29
N TYR A 68 2.35 -6.37 5.44
CA TYR A 68 2.65 -5.45 4.34
C TYR A 68 4.09 -5.64 3.83
N ASP A 69 5.06 -5.69 4.74
CA ASP A 69 6.47 -5.91 4.43
C ASP A 69 6.69 -7.24 3.72
N MET A 70 5.97 -8.30 4.12
CA MET A 70 6.01 -9.59 3.44
C MET A 70 5.46 -9.52 2.01
N LEU A 71 4.32 -8.86 1.79
CA LEU A 71 3.77 -8.68 0.44
C LEU A 71 4.76 -7.94 -0.47
N LEU A 72 5.35 -6.87 0.03
CA LEU A 72 6.33 -6.07 -0.70
C LEU A 72 7.60 -6.87 -0.99
N ARG A 73 8.08 -7.67 -0.02
CA ARG A 73 9.23 -8.56 -0.18
C ARG A 73 8.97 -9.62 -1.24
N ASN A 74 7.79 -10.24 -1.24
CA ASN A 74 7.40 -11.25 -2.22
C ASN A 74 7.34 -10.65 -3.63
N LEU A 75 6.76 -9.44 -3.76
CA LEU A 75 6.75 -8.70 -5.02
C LEU A 75 8.17 -8.39 -5.51
N SER A 76 9.04 -7.90 -4.62
CA SER A 76 10.45 -7.60 -4.96
C SER A 76 11.22 -8.85 -5.40
N MET A 77 11.00 -9.98 -4.74
CA MET A 77 11.63 -11.25 -5.12
C MET A 77 11.16 -11.76 -6.48
N LEU A 78 9.86 -11.65 -6.78
CA LEU A 78 9.33 -12.00 -8.09
C LEU A 78 9.87 -11.10 -9.19
N GLU A 79 9.93 -9.80 -8.96
CA GLU A 79 10.50 -8.83 -9.91
C GLU A 79 12.01 -9.04 -10.12
N LYS A 80 12.76 -9.44 -9.08
CA LYS A 80 14.17 -9.83 -9.23
C LYS A 80 14.34 -11.09 -10.06
N LYS A 81 13.40 -12.03 -9.98
CA LYS A 81 13.42 -13.29 -10.71
C LYS A 81 12.96 -13.12 -12.16
N TYR A 82 12.00 -12.22 -12.37
CA TYR A 82 11.40 -11.89 -13.66
C TYR A 82 11.52 -10.38 -13.93
N PRO A 83 12.72 -9.89 -14.32
CA PRO A 83 12.95 -8.47 -14.55
C PRO A 83 12.04 -7.85 -15.62
N GLU A 84 11.54 -8.66 -16.55
CA GLU A 84 10.57 -8.27 -17.58
C GLU A 84 9.22 -7.81 -17.01
N LEU A 85 8.92 -8.17 -15.76
CA LEU A 85 7.67 -7.79 -15.09
C LEU A 85 7.77 -6.49 -14.32
N ILE A 86 8.97 -5.90 -14.21
CA ILE A 86 9.19 -4.62 -13.55
C ILE A 86 8.53 -3.52 -14.39
N ILE A 87 7.65 -2.75 -13.77
CA ILE A 87 7.06 -1.55 -14.36
C ILE A 87 7.41 -0.34 -13.51
N GLU A 88 7.51 0.84 -14.14
CA GLU A 88 7.86 2.09 -13.46
C GLU A 88 6.88 2.42 -12.31
N ASP A 89 5.61 2.05 -12.45
CA ASP A 89 4.59 2.32 -11.44
C ASP A 89 4.56 1.32 -10.27
N SER A 90 5.47 0.35 -10.24
CA SER A 90 5.46 -0.69 -9.22
C SER A 90 5.78 -0.12 -7.83
N PRO A 91 5.10 -0.54 -6.75
CA PRO A 91 5.37 -0.10 -5.38
C PRO A 91 6.83 -0.29 -4.94
N THR A 92 7.50 -1.31 -5.50
CA THR A 92 8.93 -1.61 -5.26
C THR A 92 9.87 -0.56 -5.85
N GLN A 93 9.46 0.13 -6.91
CA GLN A 93 10.23 1.21 -7.55
C GLN A 93 10.00 2.56 -6.85
N ARG A 94 8.87 2.71 -6.14
CA ARG A 94 8.54 3.92 -5.39
C ARG A 94 9.34 4.05 -4.08
N ILE A 95 9.82 2.93 -3.52
CA ILE A 95 10.64 2.95 -2.30
C ILE A 95 12.09 3.17 -2.70
N GLY A 96 12.53 4.42 -2.53
CA GLY A 96 13.90 4.83 -2.82
C GLY A 96 14.15 5.13 -4.29
N ALA A 97 13.33 6.02 -4.88
CA ALA A 97 13.77 6.71 -6.09
C ALA A 97 15.23 7.17 -5.89
N PRO A 98 16.15 6.91 -6.85
CA PRO A 98 17.48 7.49 -6.76
C PRO A 98 17.30 9.01 -6.58
N LEU A 99 18.05 9.58 -5.65
CA LEU A 99 18.23 11.03 -5.54
C LEU A 99 18.94 11.51 -6.81
N GLU A 100 18.26 11.53 -7.95
CA GLU A 100 18.74 12.18 -9.15
C GLU A 100 18.69 13.69 -8.90
N GLY A 101 19.84 14.24 -8.53
CA GLY A 101 20.07 15.67 -8.50
C GLY A 101 19.64 16.32 -7.19
N GLY A 102 20.64 16.69 -6.39
CA GLY A 102 20.46 17.34 -5.10
C GLY A 102 19.45 18.48 -5.13
N PHE A 103 18.65 18.55 -4.06
CA PHE A 103 17.85 19.72 -3.73
C PHE A 103 18.76 20.95 -3.81
N SER A 104 18.49 21.85 -4.76
CA SER A 104 19.01 23.19 -4.65
C SER A 104 18.28 23.85 -3.49
N THR A 105 19.02 24.21 -2.45
CA THR A 105 18.51 25.00 -1.34
C THR A 105 18.01 26.32 -1.88
N VAL A 106 16.69 26.52 -1.84
CA VAL A 106 16.10 27.82 -2.10
C VAL A 106 16.26 28.63 -0.82
N GLU A 107 16.95 29.77 -0.87
CA GLU A 107 16.94 30.70 0.27
C GLU A 107 15.51 31.23 0.44
N HIS A 108 14.88 30.93 1.57
CA HIS A 108 13.62 31.55 1.95
C HIS A 108 13.86 33.04 2.23
N GLY A 109 13.60 33.89 1.23
CA GLY A 109 13.78 35.34 1.31
C GLY A 109 12.84 36.04 2.30
N GLU A 110 11.79 35.36 2.77
CA GLU A 110 10.94 35.82 3.85
C GLU A 110 11.11 34.90 5.06
N ARG A 111 11.36 35.50 6.23
CA ARG A 111 11.46 34.75 7.50
C ARG A 111 10.15 33.98 7.68
N MET A 112 10.25 32.65 7.79
CA MET A 112 9.14 31.85 8.28
C MET A 112 8.82 32.33 9.70
N LEU A 113 7.74 33.10 9.84
CA LEU A 113 7.19 33.47 11.13
C LEU A 113 6.62 32.19 11.75
N SER A 114 7.29 31.68 12.78
CA SER A 114 6.78 30.60 13.60
C SER A 114 5.47 31.07 14.25
N LEU A 115 4.42 30.26 14.13
CA LEU A 115 3.19 30.39 14.92
C LEU A 115 3.59 30.30 16.39
N GLN A 116 3.63 31.45 17.07
CA GLN A 116 3.84 31.51 18.50
C GLN A 116 2.66 30.85 19.21
N ASP A 117 2.96 29.83 20.00
CA ASP A 117 2.05 29.18 20.92
C ASP A 117 1.29 30.20 21.76
N ALA A 118 -0.02 30.27 21.59
CA ALA A 118 -0.93 30.99 22.48
C ALA A 118 -1.60 30.00 23.44
N LEU A 119 -0.82 29.38 24.32
CA LEU A 119 -1.36 28.80 25.55
C LEU A 119 -1.58 29.94 26.54
N LYS A 120 -2.79 30.51 26.50
CA LYS A 120 -3.27 31.42 27.52
C LYS A 120 -4.76 31.20 27.73
N ASP A 121 -5.09 30.19 28.53
CA ASP A 121 -6.35 30.16 29.27
C ASP A 121 -6.03 29.97 30.75
N PHE A 122 -6.61 30.89 31.53
CA PHE A 122 -6.47 31.07 32.98
C PHE A 122 -7.32 30.07 33.77
#